data_AF-A0A3D6A4M2-F1
#
_entry.id   AF-A0A3D6A4M2-F1
#
_cell.length_a   1.000
_cell.length_b   1.000
_cell.length_c   1.000
_cell.angle_alpha   90.00
_cell.angle_beta   90.00
_cell.angle_gamma   90.00
#
_symmetry.space_group_name_H-M   'P 1'
#
loop_
_entity.id
_entity.type
_entity.pdbx_description
1 polymer ?
#
loop_
_entity_poly.entity_id
_entity_poly.type
_entity_poly.pdbx_seq_one_letter_code
_entity_poly.pdbx_strand_id
1 'polypeptide(L)' 'MPAKVYTKKEAKIGPIKKKTLAVIGYGSQGHAHALNLKDS' A
#
# COMPACT_ATOMS: atom_id res chain seq x y z
N MET A 1 -12.73 -19.82 -14.53
CA MET A 1 -12.90 -18.40 -14.93
C MET A 1 -11.66 -17.65 -14.51
N PRO A 2 -11.07 -16.76 -15.34
CA PRO A 2 -9.87 -16.03 -14.97
C PRO A 2 -10.14 -15.04 -13.83
N ALA A 3 -9.12 -14.80 -12.99
CA ALA A 3 -9.20 -13.79 -11.94
C ALA A 3 -9.23 -12.38 -12.53
N LYS A 4 -10.00 -11.47 -11.91
CA LYS A 4 -10.00 -10.05 -12.28
C LYS A 4 -8.70 -9.39 -11.81
N VAL A 5 -7.94 -8.83 -12.72
CA VAL A 5 -6.71 -8.08 -12.41
C VAL A 5 -7.05 -6.60 -12.19
N TYR A 6 -6.62 -6.05 -11.06
CA TYR A 6 -6.81 -4.64 -10.72
C TYR A 6 -5.55 -3.84 -11.04
N THR A 7 -5.75 -2.61 -11.50
CA THR A 7 -4.69 -1.67 -11.86
C THR A 7 -4.82 -0.39 -11.06
N LYS A 8 -3.98 0.60 -11.36
CA LYS A 8 -4.05 1.93 -10.76
C LYS A 8 -5.41 2.62 -10.98
N LYS A 9 -6.15 2.25 -12.03
CA LYS A 9 -7.48 2.82 -12.32
C LYS A 9 -8.50 2.48 -11.23
N GLU A 10 -8.41 1.28 -10.65
CA GLU A 10 -9.31 0.80 -9.61
C GLU A 10 -8.78 1.06 -8.19
N ALA A 11 -7.46 1.22 -8.02
CA ALA A 11 -6.81 1.42 -6.73
C ALA A 11 -6.96 2.86 -6.18
N LYS A 12 -8.03 3.12 -5.43
CA LYS A 12 -8.28 4.42 -4.79
C LYS A 12 -7.47 4.55 -3.49
N ILE A 13 -6.66 5.61 -3.37
CA ILE A 13 -5.86 5.92 -2.16
C ILE A 13 -6.71 6.49 -1.00
N GLY A 14 -7.89 7.02 -1.31
CA GLY A 14 -8.78 7.69 -0.36
C GLY A 14 -9.01 6.96 0.98
N PRO A 15 -9.22 5.64 1.01
CA PRO A 15 -9.48 4.90 2.26
C PRO A 15 -8.34 4.93 3.29
N ILE A 16 -7.09 5.14 2.85
CA ILE A 16 -5.91 5.17 3.73
C ILE A 16 -5.30 6.57 3.86
N LYS A 17 -5.78 7.55 3.08
CA LYS A 17 -5.28 8.92 3.11
C LYS A 17 -5.53 9.56 4.49
N LYS A 18 -4.53 10.30 5.01
CA LYS A 18 -4.54 10.96 6.33
C LYS A 18 -4.76 10.04 7.54
N LYS A 19 -4.54 8.73 7.38
CA LYS A 19 -4.52 7.79 8.51
C LYS A 19 -3.10 7.61 9.02
N THR A 20 -2.95 7.40 10.32
CA THR A 20 -1.71 6.88 10.88
C THR A 20 -1.59 5.40 10.52
N LEU A 21 -0.52 5.04 9.82
CA LEU A 21 -0.25 3.66 9.41
C LEU A 21 0.92 3.10 10.23
N ALA A 22 0.71 1.98 10.90
CA ALA A 22 1.75 1.27 11.62
C ALA A 22 2.28 0.10 10.79
N VAL A 23 3.58 0.07 10.53
CA VAL A 23 4.27 -1.07 9.90
C VAL A 23 4.94 -1.88 11.02
N ILE A 24 4.49 -3.12 11.23
CA ILE A 24 5.02 -3.99 12.28
C ILE A 24 6.10 -4.90 11.70
N GLY A 25 7.33 -4.73 12.18
CA GLY A 25 8.52 -5.40 11.65
C GLY A 25 9.18 -4.61 10.51
N TYR A 26 10.51 -4.58 10.48
CA TYR A 26 11.31 -3.75 9.56
C TYR A 26 12.37 -4.57 8.81
N GLY A 27 12.00 -5.78 8.37
CA GLY A 27 12.77 -6.53 7.39
C GLY A 27 12.59 -5.97 5.97
N SER A 28 12.94 -6.74 4.93
CA SER A 28 12.84 -6.30 3.53
C SER A 28 11.45 -5.79 3.13
N GLN A 29 10.39 -6.51 3.49
CA GLN A 29 9.00 -6.14 3.16
C GLN A 29 8.52 -4.91 3.95
N GLY A 30 8.82 -4.86 5.25
CA GLY A 30 8.43 -3.74 6.11
C GLY A 30 9.11 -2.44 5.68
N HIS A 31 10.40 -2.52 5.35
CA HIS A 31 11.17 -1.38 4.84
C HIS A 31 10.59 -0.86 3.52
N ALA A 32 10.37 -1.74 2.53
CA ALA A 32 9.81 -1.33 1.23
C ALA A 32 8.40 -0.72 1.35
N HIS A 33 7.52 -1.32 2.16
CA HIS A 33 6.18 -0.76 2.38
C HIS A 33 6.21 0.58 3.10
N ALA A 34 7.06 0.75 4.12
CA ALA A 34 7.16 2.01 4.86
C ALA A 34 7.62 3.18 3.96
N LEU A 35 8.63 2.96 3.11
CA LEU A 35 9.12 3.98 2.19
C LEU A 35 8.10 4.29 1.08
N ASN A 36 7.55 3.26 0.43
CA ASN A 36 6.57 3.47 -0.64
C ASN A 36 5.32 4.20 -0.14
N LEU A 37 4.84 3.88 1.08
CA LEU A 37 3.68 4.58 1.68
C LEU A 37 4.01 6.02 2.08
N LYS A 38 5.25 6.31 2.45
CA LYS A 38 5.71 7.66 2.79
C LYS A 38 5.77 8.57 1.55
N ASP A 39 6.17 8.02 0.42
CA ASP A 39 6.38 8.75 -0.83
C ASP A 39 5.11 8.83 -1.73
N SER A 40 4.01 8.17 -1.33
CA SER A 40 2.75 8.05 -2.09
C SER A 40 1.74 9.20 -1.88
#